data_AF-A0A1G3C2H5-F1
#
_entry.id   AF-A0A1G3C2H5-F1
#
_cell.length_a   1.000
_cell.length_b   1.000
_cell.length_c   1.000
_cell.angle_alpha   90.00
_cell.angle_beta   90.00
_cell.angle_gamma   90.00
#
_symmetry.space_group_name_H-M   'P 1'
#
loop_
_entity.id
_entity.type
_entity.pdbx_description
1 polymer ?
#
loop_
_entity_poly.entity_id
_entity_poly.type
_entity_poly.pdbx_seq_one_letter_code
_entity_poly.pdbx_strand_id
1 'polypeptide(L)'
;AGSWHRQVSLLSKEARLVMENKGAKLDAGDFGENVLTEGIDFANTKVGNKLRLGKDAMVRITQIGKECHDRCSIYYQVGDCIMPREGIFAEVLKGGIIKINDDIEFLNDKSGSSDN
;
A
#
# COMPACT_ATOMS: atom_id res chain seq x y z
N ALA A 1 -3.18 21.02 7.79
CA ALA A 1 -3.22 19.69 7.13
C ALA A 1 -4.52 19.02 7.54
N GLY A 2 -5.34 18.56 6.59
CA GLY A 2 -6.67 18.03 6.87
C GLY A 2 -6.63 16.72 7.67
N SER A 3 -7.67 16.47 8.45
CA SER A 3 -7.94 15.26 9.24
C SER A 3 -8.30 14.05 8.36
N TRP A 4 -7.53 13.86 7.28
CA TRP A 4 -7.79 12.87 6.25
C TRP A 4 -6.83 11.70 6.41
N HIS A 5 -7.36 10.52 6.68
CA HIS A 5 -6.63 9.28 6.97
C HIS A 5 -6.15 8.54 5.70
N ARG A 6 -6.46 9.05 4.50
CA ARG A 6 -6.02 8.51 3.19
C ARG A 6 -5.03 9.47 2.54
N GLN A 7 -3.82 9.57 3.07
CA GLN A 7 -2.83 10.51 2.55
C GLN A 7 -1.96 9.90 1.45
N VAL A 8 -1.67 8.60 1.56
CA VAL A 8 -0.87 7.84 0.59
C VAL A 8 -1.52 6.48 0.34
N SER A 9 -1.70 6.08 -0.91
CA SER A 9 -2.06 4.71 -1.29
C SER A 9 -0.83 3.91 -1.73
N LEU A 10 -0.78 2.64 -1.33
CA LEU A 10 0.26 1.71 -1.73
C LEU A 10 -0.36 0.43 -2.31
N LEU A 11 0.36 -0.21 -3.24
CA LEU A 11 0.02 -1.50 -3.83
C LEU A 11 1.31 -2.30 -4.06
N SER A 12 1.26 -3.62 -3.89
CA SER A 12 2.39 -4.50 -4.20
C SER A 12 2.45 -4.80 -5.70
N LYS A 13 3.66 -4.92 -6.24
CA LYS A 13 3.91 -5.33 -7.63
C LYS A 13 3.40 -6.75 -7.86
N GLU A 14 3.46 -7.60 -6.83
CA GLU A 14 2.90 -8.94 -6.80
C GLU A 14 1.38 -8.92 -7.06
N ALA A 15 0.64 -8.03 -6.39
CA ALA A 15 -0.79 -7.84 -6.63
C ALA A 15 -1.08 -7.39 -8.07
N ARG A 16 -0.26 -6.47 -8.60
CA ARG A 16 -0.36 -6.00 -9.99
C ARG A 16 -0.12 -7.13 -10.98
N LEU A 17 0.92 -7.94 -10.76
CA LEU A 17 1.27 -9.09 -11.60
C LEU A 17 0.15 -10.15 -11.63
N VAL A 18 -0.56 -10.37 -10.52
CA VAL A 18 -1.74 -11.25 -10.49
C VAL A 18 -2.79 -10.78 -11.49
N MET A 19 -2.99 -9.47 -11.62
CA MET A 19 -3.96 -8.90 -12.56
C MET A 19 -3.45 -8.93 -14.01
N GLU A 20 -2.17 -8.66 -14.23
CA GLU A 20 -1.54 -8.81 -15.56
C GLU A 20 -1.62 -10.25 -16.08
N ASN A 21 -1.37 -11.23 -15.22
CA ASN A 21 -1.49 -12.66 -15.57
C ASN A 21 -2.92 -13.08 -15.92
N LYS A 22 -3.94 -12.31 -15.50
CA LYS A 22 -5.33 -12.48 -15.92
C LYS A 22 -5.65 -11.82 -17.26
N GLY A 23 -4.67 -11.17 -17.88
CA GLY A 23 -4.80 -10.48 -19.16
C GLY A 23 -5.05 -8.98 -19.06
N ALA A 24 -4.95 -8.38 -17.87
CA ALA A 24 -5.06 -6.93 -17.72
C ALA A 24 -3.80 -6.26 -18.28
N LYS A 25 -3.96 -5.19 -19.05
CA LYS A 25 -2.84 -4.33 -19.45
C LYS A 25 -2.74 -3.20 -18.44
N LEU A 26 -1.67 -3.19 -17.64
CA LEU A 26 -1.55 -2.32 -16.48
C LEU A 26 -0.20 -1.62 -16.44
N ASP A 27 -0.23 -0.30 -16.32
CA ASP A 27 0.91 0.53 -15.98
C ASP A 27 0.93 0.85 -14.48
N ALA A 28 2.07 1.33 -13.97
CA ALA A 28 2.16 1.81 -12.60
C ALA A 28 1.25 3.04 -12.39
N GLY A 29 0.40 3.00 -11.38
CA GLY A 29 -0.59 4.02 -11.08
C GLY A 29 -2.00 3.74 -11.62
N ASP A 30 -2.21 2.69 -12.41
CA ASP A 30 -3.52 2.37 -13.00
C ASP A 30 -4.59 2.02 -11.95
N PHE A 31 -4.18 1.58 -10.76
CA PHE A 31 -5.07 1.37 -9.64
C PHE A 31 -5.23 2.62 -8.74
N GLY A 32 -4.54 3.70 -9.07
CA GLY A 32 -4.48 4.93 -8.28
C GLY A 32 -3.60 4.81 -7.03
N GLU A 33 -2.63 3.90 -7.03
CA GLU A 33 -1.56 3.84 -6.04
C GLU A 33 -0.58 5.00 -6.21
N ASN A 34 -0.07 5.54 -5.11
CA ASN A 34 1.00 6.54 -5.15
C ASN A 34 2.37 5.88 -5.09
N VAL A 35 2.47 4.73 -4.43
CA VAL A 35 3.71 3.98 -4.27
C VAL A 35 3.46 2.53 -4.64
N LEU A 36 4.18 2.04 -5.63
CA LEU A 36 4.26 0.61 -5.95
C LEU A 36 5.42 0.00 -5.17
N THR A 37 5.18 -1.08 -4.44
CA THR A 37 6.17 -1.76 -3.61
C THR A 37 6.50 -3.14 -4.16
N GLU A 38 7.63 -3.72 -3.79
CA GLU A 38 8.03 -5.07 -4.18
C GLU A 38 8.56 -5.82 -2.95
N GLY A 39 8.27 -7.12 -2.85
CA GLY A 39 8.66 -7.96 -1.72
C GLY A 39 7.84 -7.73 -0.44
N ILE A 40 6.73 -7.01 -0.52
CA ILE A 40 5.85 -6.72 0.63
C ILE A 40 4.52 -7.43 0.49
N ASP A 41 4.20 -8.21 1.50
CA ASP A 41 2.90 -8.85 1.64
C ASP A 41 1.94 -7.95 2.44
N PHE A 42 1.15 -7.16 1.73
CA PHE A 42 0.09 -6.35 2.34
C PHE A 42 -1.13 -7.19 2.75
N ALA A 43 -1.33 -8.40 2.21
CA ALA A 43 -2.45 -9.23 2.60
C ALA A 43 -2.33 -9.72 4.06
N ASN A 44 -1.11 -9.88 4.55
CA ASN A 44 -0.81 -10.27 5.93
C ASN A 44 -0.48 -9.09 6.86
N THR A 45 -0.64 -7.84 6.40
CA THR A 45 -0.43 -6.65 7.23
C THR A 45 -1.67 -6.33 8.07
N LYS A 46 -1.52 -5.41 9.04
CA LYS A 46 -2.63 -4.95 9.89
C LYS A 46 -2.72 -3.43 9.90
N VAL A 47 -3.95 -2.91 9.98
CA VAL A 47 -4.18 -1.50 10.28
C VAL A 47 -3.45 -1.14 11.57
N GLY A 48 -2.74 -0.01 11.57
CA GLY A 48 -1.87 0.43 12.65
C GLY A 48 -0.40 0.07 12.47
N ASN A 49 -0.05 -0.87 11.58
CA ASN A 49 1.35 -1.13 11.26
C ASN A 49 2.02 0.14 10.69
N LYS A 50 3.29 0.32 11.07
CA LYS A 50 4.11 1.45 10.64
C LYS A 50 5.13 0.96 9.63
N LEU A 51 5.30 1.72 8.57
CA LEU A 51 6.28 1.48 7.53
C LEU A 51 7.24 2.65 7.49
N ARG A 52 8.53 2.35 7.37
CA ARG A 52 9.55 3.32 6.96
C ARG A 52 9.73 3.19 5.46
N LEU A 53 9.61 4.29 4.74
CA LEU A 53 9.83 4.39 3.30
C LEU A 53 11.11 5.20 3.06
N GLY A 54 12.09 4.58 2.42
CA GLY A 54 13.41 5.19 2.24
C GLY A 54 14.05 5.56 3.56
N LYS A 55 14.81 6.66 3.57
CA LYS A 55 15.63 7.01 4.75
C LYS A 55 14.82 7.50 5.94
N ASP A 56 13.81 8.34 5.69
CA ASP A 56 13.21 9.19 6.73
C ASP A 56 11.69 9.22 6.75
N ALA A 57 11.02 8.88 5.64
CA ALA A 57 9.57 8.96 5.58
C ALA A 57 8.95 7.81 6.38
N MET A 58 7.94 8.11 7.19
CA MET A 58 7.21 7.11 7.97
C MET A 58 5.72 7.26 7.73
N VAL A 59 5.07 6.13 7.50
CA VAL A 59 3.63 6.07 7.29
C VAL A 59 3.01 5.01 8.22
N ARG A 60 1.73 5.19 8.56
CA ARG A 60 0.95 4.23 9.32
C ARG A 60 -0.21 3.76 8.48
N ILE A 61 -0.38 2.45 8.35
CA ILE A 61 -1.49 1.85 7.62
C ILE A 61 -2.79 2.20 8.36
N THR A 62 -3.73 2.82 7.64
CA THR A 62 -5.03 3.25 8.17
C THR A 62 -6.18 2.41 7.62
N GLN A 63 -5.98 1.77 6.46
CA GLN A 63 -7.00 0.95 5.81
C GLN A 63 -6.34 -0.12 4.94
N ILE A 64 -6.92 -1.33 4.96
CA ILE A 64 -6.57 -2.44 4.07
C ILE A 64 -7.80 -2.73 3.21
N GLY A 65 -7.58 -2.90 1.91
CA GLY A 65 -8.64 -3.00 0.92
C GLY A 65 -9.28 -1.63 0.65
N LYS A 66 -9.64 -1.42 -0.61
CA LYS A 66 -10.40 -0.25 -1.05
C LYS A 66 -11.73 -0.70 -1.61
N GLU A 67 -12.82 -0.20 -1.04
CA GLU A 67 -14.14 -0.37 -1.63
C GLU A 67 -14.15 0.27 -3.02
N CYS A 68 -14.47 -0.53 -4.04
CA CYS A 68 -14.71 -0.04 -5.39
C CYS A 68 -16.17 0.38 -5.48
N HIS A 69 -16.43 1.69 -5.33
CA HIS A 69 -17.79 2.22 -5.50
C HIS A 69 -18.28 2.05 -6.95
N ASP A 70 -17.35 2.12 -7.90
CA ASP A 70 -17.60 1.89 -9.33
C ASP A 70 -16.64 0.85 -9.90
N ARG A 71 -17.08 0.13 -10.94
CA ARG A 71 -16.24 -0.80 -11.69
C ARG A 71 -15.26 0.01 -12.54
N CYS A 72 -13.96 -0.18 -12.34
CA CYS A 72 -12.93 0.50 -13.12
C CYS A 72 -12.65 -0.22 -14.46
N SER A 73 -11.88 0.43 -15.33
CA SER A 73 -11.45 -0.13 -16.63
C SER A 73 -10.80 -1.51 -16.51
N ILE A 74 -10.08 -1.76 -15.41
CA ILE A 74 -9.41 -3.03 -15.13
C ILE A 74 -10.45 -4.13 -14.86
N TYR A 75 -11.48 -3.83 -14.08
CA TYR A 75 -12.59 -4.75 -13.85
C TYR A 75 -13.29 -5.10 -15.17
N TYR A 76 -13.47 -4.15 -16.08
CA TYR A 76 -14.07 -4.44 -17.39
C TYR A 76 -13.16 -5.28 -18.31
N GLN A 77 -11.84 -5.20 -18.15
CA GLN A 77 -10.89 -6.00 -18.92
C GLN A 77 -10.87 -7.47 -18.47
N VAL A 78 -10.82 -7.72 -17.16
CA VAL A 78 -10.57 -9.08 -16.63
C VAL A 78 -11.62 -9.60 -15.66
N GLY A 79 -12.68 -8.83 -15.39
CA GLY A 79 -13.77 -9.22 -14.49
C GLY A 79 -13.40 -9.23 -13.00
N ASP A 80 -12.25 -8.68 -12.63
CA ASP A 80 -11.71 -8.72 -11.27
C ASP A 80 -11.01 -7.40 -10.89
N CYS A 81 -10.91 -7.11 -9.59
CA CYS A 81 -10.18 -5.97 -9.06
C CYS A 81 -9.36 -6.40 -7.83
N ILE A 82 -8.08 -6.05 -7.81
CA ILE A 82 -7.18 -6.40 -6.70
C ILE A 82 -7.26 -5.39 -5.54
N MET A 83 -7.70 -4.16 -5.80
CA MET A 83 -7.74 -3.08 -4.82
C MET A 83 -8.58 -3.35 -3.58
N PRO A 84 -9.76 -3.99 -3.65
CA PRO A 84 -10.52 -4.38 -2.46
C PRO A 84 -9.79 -5.35 -1.53
N ARG A 85 -8.78 -6.06 -2.02
CA ARG A 85 -8.06 -7.10 -1.28
C ARG A 85 -6.69 -6.62 -0.80
N GLU A 86 -5.93 -5.97 -1.67
CA GLU A 86 -4.50 -5.70 -1.43
C GLU A 86 -4.11 -4.22 -1.46
N GLY A 87 -5.01 -3.34 -1.93
CA GLY A 87 -4.75 -1.91 -1.90
C GLY A 87 -4.78 -1.39 -0.46
N ILE A 88 -3.76 -0.64 -0.04
CA ILE A 88 -3.71 -0.06 1.31
C ILE A 88 -3.71 1.46 1.27
N PHE A 89 -4.28 2.07 2.31
CA PHE A 89 -4.08 3.48 2.61
C PHE A 89 -3.25 3.64 3.87
N ALA A 90 -2.44 4.69 3.87
CA ALA A 90 -1.67 5.11 5.02
C ALA A 90 -1.77 6.62 5.23
N GLU A 91 -1.58 7.03 6.47
CA GLU A 91 -1.30 8.41 6.84
C GLU A 91 0.20 8.62 7.02
N VAL A 92 0.68 9.83 6.76
CA VAL A 92 2.07 10.21 6.95
C VAL A 92 2.29 10.57 8.42
N LEU A 93 3.11 9.79 9.12
CA LEU A 93 3.57 10.09 10.47
C LEU A 93 4.74 11.07 10.47
N LYS A 94 5.66 10.90 9.51
CA LYS A 94 6.82 11.77 9.30
C LYS A 94 7.03 11.95 7.80
N GLY A 95 6.97 13.20 7.34
CA GLY A 95 7.28 13.54 5.95
C GLY A 95 8.77 13.31 5.64
N GLY A 96 9.06 13.00 4.39
CA GLY A 96 10.43 12.76 3.92
C GLY A 96 10.47 12.62 2.40
N ILE A 97 11.68 12.55 1.86
CA ILE A 97 11.90 12.28 0.44
C ILE A 97 12.03 10.77 0.28
N ILE A 98 11.23 10.19 -0.62
CA ILE A 98 11.36 8.82 -1.09
C ILE A 98 11.79 8.82 -2.55
N LYS A 99 12.54 7.82 -2.97
CA LYS A 99 13.02 7.64 -4.35
C LYS A 99 12.70 6.22 -4.83
N ILE A 100 12.71 6.04 -6.16
CA ILE A 100 12.66 4.71 -6.75
C ILE A 100 13.86 3.90 -6.23
N ASN A 101 13.61 2.64 -5.89
CA ASN A 101 14.56 1.69 -5.28
C ASN A 101 14.92 1.98 -3.82
N ASP A 102 14.20 2.86 -3.12
CA ASP A 102 14.34 2.98 -1.68
C ASP A 102 13.76 1.75 -0.96
N ASP A 103 14.42 1.34 0.12
CA ASP A 103 13.97 0.26 0.97
C ASP A 103 12.67 0.60 1.71
N ILE A 104 11.90 -0.44 2.01
CA ILE A 104 10.71 -0.36 2.85
C ILE A 104 10.87 -1.32 4.01
N GLU A 105 10.65 -0.82 5.23
CA GLU A 105 10.81 -1.59 6.44
C GLU A 105 9.56 -1.53 7.31
N PHE A 106 9.12 -2.69 7.82
CA PHE A 106 8.12 -2.74 8.89
C PHE A 106 8.74 -2.34 10.23
N LEU A 107 8.21 -1.26 10.79
CA LEU A 107 8.55 -0.83 12.12
C LEU A 107 7.64 -1.55 13.11
N ASN A 108 8.05 -2.73 13.56
CA ASN A 108 7.32 -3.47 14.59
C ASN A 108 7.20 -2.61 15.86
N ASP A 109 5.99 -2.42 16.37
CA ASP A 109 5.81 -1.99 17.76
C ASP A 109 6.27 -3.17 18.63
N LYS A 110 7.51 -3.11 19.13
CA LYS A 110 7.90 -3.89 20.31
C LYS A 110 7.05 -3.42 21.49
N SER A 111 5.85 -3.95 21.64
CA SER A 111 5.21 -3.97 22.96
C SER A 111 5.95 -4.99 23.82
N GLY A 112 6.77 -4.50 24.75
CA GLY A 112 7.21 -5.26 25.92
C GLY A 112 8.59 -5.91 25.83
N SER A 113 9.61 -5.15 26.23
CA SER A 113 10.53 -5.63 27.27
C SER A 113 11.06 -4.39 28.01
N SER A 114 10.22 -3.85 28.87
CA SER A 114 10.71 -3.32 30.14
C SER A 114 10.78 -4.54 31.06
N ASP A 115 11.97 -4.85 31.57
CA ASP A 115 12.20 -5.30 32.93
C ASP A 115 13.71 -5.48 33.12
N ASN A 116 14.25 -4.57 33.95
CA ASN A 116 15.45 -4.62 34.79
C ASN A 116 16.73 -5.30 34.27
#